data_AF-A0A179DFJ1-F1
#
_entry.id   AF-A0A179DFJ1-F1
#
_cell.length_a   1.000
_cell.length_b   1.000
_cell.length_c   1.000
_cell.angle_alpha   90.00
_cell.angle_beta   90.00
_cell.angle_gamma   90.00
#
_symmetry.space_group_name_H-M   'P 1'
#
loop_
_entity.id
_entity.type
_entity.pdbx_description
1 polymer ?
#
loop_
_entity_poly.entity_id
_entity_poly.type
_entity_poly.pdbx_seq_one_letter_code
_entity_poly.pdbx_strand_id
1 'polypeptide(L)'
;MISKNLIINDLKCVIVLIFLILTSCISNNRLQSLGHHKEMPFVILQANVLSNEAELLDSGKTTPFNWAYHLIDKKGISFNWSPNAANINTKFARFRISTATDVREPCVLEVLLNKNNFKLGEMDLSYATYLQVYELQIPQKYINDVLNGGITLKKIKGEKPIGVFAANDEKISKVFKPHLLLYDNIKTNFDELKRTLLNREVYQPFGWMEGVVMDGLQVFTGHNPEANSSLYRRFKQYFTKDGFNYTGLYNTPIANTVMNVETVLPFALYAQYHPQHPSLNEVIAFCKNHTDKNGVTSDDPQSNFPIIKTEECYTVSYPLAVIGNQRKDNQLINLAVKNLLARSSALADSTGIYQRTDGNGGRIYKNWSRGVAWYLLGYIRSYEQLKNHQDADLLKKEIIRAAKYVIQFQQKNGMWYCFLHEPETGLETSGTAGIAAALKYGYQIGVLDATAKSASDKATKALKDYLTPDGLLTGTAQVNKGGEILQRSGLRVISPYTLGFMGYLLAN
;
A
#
# COMPACT_ATOMS: atom_id res chain seq x y z
N MET A 1 16.77 63.49 -31.41
CA MET A 1 16.65 62.81 -30.11
C MET A 1 15.89 61.49 -30.31
N ILE A 2 16.60 60.44 -30.72
CA ILE A 2 16.05 59.08 -30.88
C ILE A 2 16.34 58.37 -29.57
N SER A 3 15.38 58.41 -28.64
CA SER A 3 15.58 58.08 -27.24
C SER A 3 15.46 56.58 -26.99
N LYS A 4 16.60 55.94 -26.67
CA LYS A 4 16.89 54.97 -25.58
C LYS A 4 15.92 53.80 -25.23
N ASN A 5 14.71 53.73 -25.75
CA ASN A 5 13.70 52.73 -25.37
C ASN A 5 13.68 51.48 -26.25
N LEU A 6 14.25 51.49 -27.46
CA LEU A 6 14.37 50.27 -28.27
C LEU A 6 15.50 49.35 -27.81
N ILE A 7 16.60 49.91 -27.27
CA ILE A 7 17.79 49.13 -26.89
C ILE A 7 17.57 48.32 -25.60
N ILE A 8 16.63 48.74 -24.74
CA ILE A 8 16.36 48.06 -23.46
C ILE A 8 15.47 46.82 -23.63
N ASN A 9 14.61 46.78 -24.66
CA ASN A 9 13.73 45.64 -24.90
C ASN A 9 14.46 44.47 -25.59
N ASP A 10 15.40 44.76 -26.49
CA ASP A 10 16.23 43.70 -27.10
C ASP A 10 17.24 43.10 -26.11
N LEU A 11 17.78 43.90 -25.17
CA LEU A 11 18.65 43.36 -24.11
C LEU A 11 17.90 42.42 -23.15
N LYS A 12 16.61 42.68 -22.87
CA LYS A 12 15.78 41.79 -22.03
C LYS A 12 15.45 40.48 -22.74
N CYS A 13 15.16 40.52 -24.04
CA CYS A 13 14.94 39.30 -24.83
C CYS A 13 16.22 38.45 -24.93
N VAL A 14 17.39 39.07 -25.13
CA VAL A 14 18.68 38.36 -25.18
C VAL A 14 19.07 37.79 -23.81
N ILE A 15 18.80 38.50 -22.71
CA ILE A 15 19.06 37.99 -21.34
C ILE A 15 18.13 36.82 -21.01
N VAL A 16 16.86 36.84 -21.41
CA VAL A 16 15.92 35.71 -21.20
C VAL A 16 16.29 34.50 -22.06
N LEU A 17 16.74 34.71 -23.31
CA LEU A 17 17.21 33.62 -24.17
C LEU A 17 18.54 33.01 -23.67
N ILE A 18 19.46 33.83 -23.18
CA ILE A 18 20.71 33.36 -22.54
C ILE A 18 20.42 32.65 -21.22
N PHE A 19 19.43 33.09 -20.44
CA PHE A 19 18.99 32.37 -19.24
C PHE A 19 18.32 31.03 -19.57
N LEU A 20 17.53 30.95 -20.66
CA LEU A 20 16.91 29.70 -21.13
C LEU A 20 17.94 28.72 -21.75
N ILE A 21 18.97 29.22 -22.42
CA ILE A 21 20.07 28.41 -22.97
C ILE A 21 21.07 28.00 -21.87
N LEU A 22 21.33 28.85 -20.88
CA LEU A 22 22.12 28.47 -19.70
C LEU A 22 21.34 27.51 -18.80
N THR A 23 20.02 27.63 -18.66
CA THR A 23 19.23 26.63 -17.90
C THR A 23 19.06 25.32 -18.67
N SER A 24 19.10 25.30 -20.01
CA SER A 24 19.11 24.05 -20.80
C SER A 24 20.50 23.41 -20.93
N CYS A 25 21.59 24.18 -20.84
CA CYS A 25 22.96 23.66 -20.80
C CYS A 25 23.46 23.34 -19.38
N ILE A 26 22.88 23.95 -18.33
CA ILE A 26 23.18 23.62 -16.92
C ILE A 26 22.29 22.48 -16.40
N SER A 27 21.16 22.17 -17.05
CA SER A 27 20.30 21.03 -16.70
C SER A 27 20.84 19.66 -17.12
N ASN A 28 21.86 19.60 -17.99
CA ASN A 28 22.47 18.34 -18.43
C ASN A 28 23.79 17.97 -17.74
N ASN A 29 24.39 18.85 -16.91
CA ASN A 29 25.68 18.58 -16.26
C ASN A 29 25.74 18.88 -14.75
N ARG A 30 24.61 19.16 -14.07
CA ARG A 30 24.55 19.34 -12.60
C ARG A 30 23.67 18.34 -11.84
N LEU A 31 23.29 17.23 -12.48
CA LEU A 31 22.70 16.06 -11.82
C LEU A 31 23.72 14.95 -11.49
N GLN A 32 25.03 15.22 -11.62
CA GLN A 32 26.11 14.24 -11.36
C GLN A 32 27.00 14.54 -10.16
N SER A 33 26.67 15.50 -9.30
CA SER A 33 27.51 15.77 -8.12
C SER A 33 26.69 16.07 -6.88
N LEU A 34 26.05 15.06 -6.30
CA LEU A 34 25.76 14.95 -4.87
C LEU A 34 25.29 13.51 -4.59
N GLY A 35 26.20 12.74 -4.00
CA GLY A 35 25.99 11.34 -3.61
C GLY A 35 26.96 10.43 -4.34
N HIS A 36 27.91 9.85 -3.60
CA HIS A 36 28.54 8.61 -4.03
C HIS A 36 27.46 7.70 -4.61
N HIS A 37 27.62 7.21 -5.85
CA HIS A 37 26.89 6.05 -6.32
C HIS A 37 27.34 4.88 -5.44
N LYS A 38 26.74 4.80 -4.25
CA LYS A 38 26.86 3.65 -3.38
C LYS A 38 26.26 2.52 -4.21
N GLU A 39 27.08 1.56 -4.63
CA GLU A 39 26.58 0.36 -5.28
C GLU A 39 25.39 -0.15 -4.44
N MET A 40 24.25 -0.33 -5.10
CA MET A 40 23.09 -0.83 -4.41
C MET A 40 23.44 -2.20 -3.82
N PRO A 41 22.99 -2.53 -2.60
CA PRO A 41 23.37 -3.79 -1.96
C PRO A 41 22.73 -5.02 -2.64
N PHE A 42 22.04 -4.82 -3.76
CA PHE A 42 21.34 -5.81 -4.54
C PHE A 42 21.34 -5.45 -6.03
N VAL A 43 21.08 -6.46 -6.86
CA VAL A 43 20.89 -6.35 -8.31
C VAL A 43 19.53 -6.94 -8.66
N ILE A 44 18.74 -6.20 -9.45
CA ILE A 44 17.49 -6.70 -10.04
C ILE A 44 17.77 -7.16 -11.47
N LEU A 45 17.71 -8.47 -11.71
CA LEU A 45 17.80 -9.05 -13.05
C LEU A 45 16.40 -9.36 -13.58
N GLN A 46 15.97 -8.58 -14.56
CA GLN A 46 14.68 -8.77 -15.24
C GLN A 46 14.71 -10.06 -16.05
N ALA A 47 13.63 -10.84 -15.96
CA ALA A 47 13.49 -12.05 -16.75
C ALA A 47 13.13 -11.73 -18.20
N ASN A 48 13.54 -12.58 -19.13
CA ASN A 48 12.89 -12.68 -20.45
C ASN A 48 11.94 -13.87 -20.44
N VAL A 49 10.85 -13.76 -21.19
CA VAL A 49 9.87 -14.84 -21.36
C VAL A 49 10.27 -15.68 -22.56
N LEU A 50 10.37 -16.99 -22.37
CA LEU A 50 10.79 -17.95 -23.41
C LEU A 50 9.64 -18.44 -24.27
N SER A 51 8.42 -18.43 -23.74
CA SER A 51 7.22 -18.92 -24.43
C SER A 51 5.99 -18.29 -23.79
N ASN A 52 5.06 -17.83 -24.63
CA ASN A 52 3.80 -17.10 -24.36
C ASN A 52 3.89 -15.61 -24.74
N GLU A 53 3.00 -15.17 -25.64
CA GLU A 53 2.87 -13.73 -25.95
C GLU A 53 2.27 -13.01 -24.74
N ALA A 54 2.59 -11.73 -24.57
CA ALA A 54 1.90 -10.92 -23.57
C ALA A 54 0.50 -10.63 -24.08
N GLU A 55 -0.51 -10.94 -23.28
CA GLU A 55 -1.91 -10.69 -23.64
C GLU A 55 -2.37 -9.36 -23.05
N LEU A 56 -3.31 -8.71 -23.73
CA LEU A 56 -4.19 -7.72 -23.14
C LEU A 56 -5.50 -8.44 -22.78
N LEU A 57 -6.15 -8.02 -21.69
CA LEU A 57 -7.43 -8.63 -21.31
C LEU A 57 -8.47 -8.44 -22.42
N ASP A 58 -9.46 -9.33 -22.45
CA ASP A 58 -10.63 -9.25 -23.33
C ASP A 58 -11.24 -7.83 -23.36
N SER A 59 -11.88 -7.48 -24.47
CA SER A 59 -12.58 -6.20 -24.62
C SER A 59 -13.53 -5.95 -23.44
N GLY A 60 -13.32 -4.85 -22.69
CA GLY A 60 -14.10 -4.48 -21.51
C GLY A 60 -13.45 -4.79 -20.15
N LYS A 61 -12.26 -5.40 -20.13
CA LYS A 61 -11.47 -5.66 -18.92
C LYS A 61 -10.16 -4.85 -18.91
N THR A 62 -9.59 -4.66 -17.73
CA THR A 62 -8.35 -3.87 -17.54
C THR A 62 -7.49 -4.42 -16.39
N THR A 63 -6.17 -4.34 -16.56
CA THR A 63 -5.17 -4.49 -15.49
C THR A 63 -4.88 -3.12 -14.87
N PRO A 64 -4.25 -3.05 -13.68
CA PRO A 64 -3.77 -1.78 -13.16
C PRO A 64 -2.97 -1.02 -14.22
N PHE A 65 -3.41 0.21 -14.50
CA PHE A 65 -2.76 1.13 -15.44
C PHE A 65 -2.67 0.62 -16.89
N ASN A 66 -3.49 -0.36 -17.28
CA ASN A 66 -3.45 -1.03 -18.58
C ASN A 66 -2.06 -1.63 -18.91
N TRP A 67 -1.36 -2.12 -17.89
CA TRP A 67 -0.08 -2.80 -18.05
C TRP A 67 -0.26 -4.21 -18.63
N ALA A 68 0.66 -4.63 -19.49
CA ALA A 68 0.63 -5.96 -20.07
C ALA A 68 0.89 -7.06 -19.02
N TYR A 69 0.40 -8.28 -19.28
CA TYR A 69 0.55 -9.42 -18.38
C TYR A 69 0.66 -10.73 -19.16
N HIS A 70 1.08 -11.80 -18.46
CA HIS A 70 1.03 -13.17 -18.94
C HIS A 70 0.10 -14.00 -18.06
N LEU A 71 -0.61 -14.94 -18.67
CA LEU A 71 -1.38 -15.94 -17.95
C LEU A 71 -0.50 -17.15 -17.60
N ILE A 72 -0.69 -17.65 -16.39
CA ILE A 72 -0.09 -18.89 -15.90
C ILE A 72 -1.21 -19.87 -15.58
N ASP A 73 -1.18 -21.01 -16.26
CA ASP A 73 -2.07 -22.14 -16.07
C ASP A 73 -1.25 -23.42 -15.81
N LYS A 74 -1.82 -24.60 -16.13
CA LYS A 74 -1.14 -25.89 -16.00
C LYS A 74 -0.03 -26.11 -17.05
N LYS A 75 -0.09 -25.44 -18.21
CA LYS A 75 0.96 -25.50 -19.24
C LYS A 75 2.22 -24.79 -18.74
N GLY A 76 2.02 -23.70 -18.02
CA GLY A 76 3.08 -22.93 -17.38
C GLY A 76 3.75 -21.92 -18.29
N ILE A 77 4.63 -21.12 -17.70
CA ILE A 77 5.41 -20.08 -18.37
C ILE A 77 6.89 -20.21 -17.99
N SER A 78 7.77 -20.07 -18.99
CA SER A 78 9.21 -20.21 -18.80
C SER A 78 9.90 -18.86 -18.89
N PHE A 79 10.82 -18.63 -17.96
CA PHE A 79 11.64 -17.43 -17.85
C PHE A 79 13.12 -17.79 -17.97
N ASN A 80 13.91 -16.90 -18.56
CA ASN A 80 15.37 -16.95 -18.50
C ASN A 80 15.96 -15.57 -18.20
N TRP A 81 17.28 -15.50 -18.07
CA TRP A 81 18.02 -14.26 -17.90
C TRP A 81 19.11 -14.15 -18.98
N SER A 82 19.62 -12.94 -19.19
CA SER A 82 20.67 -12.68 -20.19
C SER A 82 21.86 -13.63 -20.00
N PRO A 83 22.54 -14.08 -21.09
CA PRO A 83 23.73 -14.94 -20.99
C PRO A 83 24.83 -14.38 -20.07
N ASN A 84 24.93 -13.05 -19.95
CA ASN A 84 25.90 -12.40 -19.07
C ASN A 84 25.54 -12.54 -17.58
N ALA A 85 24.30 -12.91 -17.24
CA ALA A 85 23.88 -13.16 -15.87
C ALA A 85 24.62 -14.35 -15.23
N ALA A 86 25.11 -15.29 -16.06
CA ALA A 86 25.93 -16.43 -15.64
C ALA A 86 27.21 -16.05 -14.91
N ASN A 87 27.74 -14.85 -15.18
CA ASN A 87 29.00 -14.36 -14.60
C ASN A 87 28.80 -13.60 -13.28
N ILE A 88 27.55 -13.43 -12.82
CA ILE A 88 27.25 -12.70 -11.59
C ILE A 88 27.43 -13.64 -10.40
N ASN A 89 28.44 -13.36 -9.58
CA ASN A 89 28.62 -14.04 -8.30
C ASN A 89 27.73 -13.38 -7.24
N THR A 90 26.86 -14.15 -6.61
CA THR A 90 25.95 -13.68 -5.54
C THR A 90 25.73 -14.79 -4.51
N LYS A 91 25.61 -14.41 -3.24
CA LYS A 91 25.32 -15.37 -2.16
C LYS A 91 23.85 -15.76 -2.09
N PHE A 92 22.97 -14.82 -2.40
CA PHE A 92 21.53 -15.03 -2.30
C PHE A 92 20.82 -14.57 -3.58
N ALA A 93 19.73 -15.27 -3.90
CA ALA A 93 18.82 -14.91 -4.97
C ALA A 93 17.37 -15.18 -4.56
N ARG A 94 16.46 -14.24 -4.84
CA ARG A 94 15.02 -14.45 -4.74
C ARG A 94 14.39 -14.27 -6.11
N PHE A 95 13.58 -15.23 -6.54
CA PHE A 95 12.73 -15.04 -7.70
C PHE A 95 11.43 -14.37 -7.27
N ARG A 96 11.00 -13.35 -8.01
CA ARG A 96 9.82 -12.55 -7.70
C ARG A 96 8.89 -12.41 -8.90
N ILE A 97 7.60 -12.37 -8.60
CA ILE A 97 6.52 -12.03 -9.51
C ILE A 97 5.53 -11.13 -8.80
N SER A 98 4.75 -10.36 -9.57
CA SER A 98 3.59 -9.65 -9.05
C SER A 98 2.35 -9.90 -9.87
N THR A 99 1.21 -9.91 -9.19
CA THR A 99 -0.09 -10.26 -9.76
C THR A 99 -0.74 -9.09 -10.48
N ALA A 100 -1.16 -9.35 -11.72
CA ALA A 100 -1.89 -8.42 -12.59
C ALA A 100 -3.42 -8.62 -12.53
N THR A 101 -3.88 -9.75 -11.99
CA THR A 101 -5.30 -10.12 -11.88
C THR A 101 -5.75 -10.27 -10.43
N ASP A 102 -7.05 -10.13 -10.19
CA ASP A 102 -7.66 -10.34 -8.88
C ASP A 102 -7.89 -11.84 -8.64
N VAL A 103 -7.20 -12.41 -7.67
CA VAL A 103 -7.32 -13.83 -7.30
C VAL A 103 -8.29 -13.97 -6.13
N ARG A 104 -9.26 -14.88 -6.27
CA ARG A 104 -10.39 -15.09 -5.34
C ARG A 104 -10.52 -16.53 -4.84
N GLU A 105 -9.48 -17.33 -5.05
CA GLU A 105 -9.42 -18.75 -4.72
C GLU A 105 -8.05 -19.12 -4.17
N PRO A 106 -7.92 -20.31 -3.55
CA PRO A 106 -6.61 -20.91 -3.30
C PRO A 106 -5.84 -21.08 -4.61
N CYS A 107 -4.60 -20.60 -4.66
CA CYS A 107 -3.78 -20.62 -5.87
C CYS A 107 -2.32 -20.87 -5.50
N VAL A 108 -1.73 -21.93 -6.07
CA VAL A 108 -0.33 -22.29 -5.81
C VAL A 108 0.38 -22.51 -7.13
N LEU A 109 1.53 -21.86 -7.27
CA LEU A 109 2.46 -22.04 -8.37
C LEU A 109 3.64 -22.89 -7.91
N GLU A 110 4.00 -23.89 -8.69
CA GLU A 110 5.25 -24.61 -8.56
C GLU A 110 6.33 -23.93 -9.39
N VAL A 111 7.55 -23.84 -8.85
CA VAL A 111 8.71 -23.27 -9.51
C VAL A 111 9.70 -24.39 -9.85
N LEU A 112 9.98 -24.56 -11.14
CA LEU A 112 10.79 -25.64 -11.69
C LEU A 112 12.04 -25.09 -12.37
N LEU A 113 13.18 -25.78 -12.28
CA LEU A 113 14.33 -25.52 -13.15
C LEU A 113 14.01 -25.94 -14.59
N ASN A 114 14.27 -25.07 -15.57
CA ASN A 114 14.03 -25.42 -16.99
C ASN A 114 14.86 -26.62 -17.46
N LYS A 115 16.10 -26.74 -16.97
CA LYS A 115 17.07 -27.74 -17.43
C LYS A 115 16.59 -29.19 -17.23
N ASN A 116 15.88 -29.47 -16.14
CA ASN A 116 15.55 -30.84 -15.73
C ASN A 116 14.19 -30.96 -15.02
N ASN A 117 13.36 -29.92 -15.02
CA ASN A 117 12.09 -29.84 -14.29
C ASN A 117 12.22 -30.12 -12.78
N PHE A 118 13.40 -29.91 -12.19
CA PHE A 118 13.57 -30.06 -10.74
C PHE A 118 12.77 -28.98 -10.00
N LYS A 119 11.99 -29.39 -8.99
CA LYS A 119 11.20 -28.49 -8.16
C LYS A 119 12.07 -27.69 -7.20
N LEU A 120 12.16 -26.39 -7.42
CA LEU A 120 12.83 -25.44 -6.53
C LEU A 120 11.98 -25.07 -5.31
N GLY A 121 10.66 -25.03 -5.48
CA GLY A 121 9.72 -24.69 -4.41
C GLY A 121 8.32 -24.37 -4.93
N GLU A 122 7.51 -23.81 -4.04
CA GLU A 122 6.14 -23.38 -4.34
C GLU A 122 5.94 -21.92 -3.89
N MET A 123 5.06 -21.22 -4.59
CA MET A 123 4.60 -19.89 -4.23
C MET A 123 3.08 -19.95 -4.03
N ASP A 124 2.63 -19.65 -2.81
CA ASP A 124 1.20 -19.57 -2.48
C ASP A 124 0.68 -18.17 -2.77
N LEU A 125 -0.07 -18.05 -3.86
CA LEU A 125 -0.69 -16.82 -4.35
C LEU A 125 -2.19 -16.78 -4.01
N SER A 126 -2.64 -17.61 -3.06
CA SER A 126 -4.03 -17.68 -2.65
C SER A 126 -4.55 -16.29 -2.31
N TYR A 127 -5.67 -15.93 -2.94
CA TYR A 127 -6.37 -14.66 -2.70
C TYR A 127 -5.58 -13.37 -3.00
N ALA A 128 -4.54 -13.42 -3.84
CA ALA A 128 -3.76 -12.24 -4.24
C ALA A 128 -4.62 -11.04 -4.70
N THR A 129 -4.18 -9.82 -4.36
CA THR A 129 -4.68 -8.58 -4.96
C THR A 129 -3.85 -8.18 -6.17
N TYR A 130 -4.24 -7.12 -6.88
CA TYR A 130 -3.34 -6.53 -7.86
C TYR A 130 -2.08 -5.95 -7.20
N LEU A 131 -0.97 -5.93 -7.94
CA LEU A 131 0.31 -5.33 -7.52
C LEU A 131 0.89 -5.95 -6.23
N GLN A 132 0.42 -7.15 -5.86
CA GLN A 132 0.93 -7.91 -4.72
C GLN A 132 2.20 -8.64 -5.15
N VAL A 133 3.28 -8.50 -4.36
CA VAL A 133 4.58 -9.10 -4.66
C VAL A 133 4.70 -10.44 -3.93
N TYR A 134 5.17 -11.45 -4.65
CA TYR A 134 5.48 -12.77 -4.12
C TYR A 134 6.93 -13.12 -4.43
N GLU A 135 7.55 -13.89 -3.53
CA GLU A 135 8.93 -14.30 -3.71
C GLU A 135 9.16 -15.77 -3.33
N LEU A 136 10.12 -16.39 -4.03
CA LEU A 136 10.71 -17.67 -3.66
C LEU A 136 12.21 -17.46 -3.45
N GLN A 137 12.70 -17.81 -2.26
CA GLN A 137 14.14 -17.88 -2.00
C GLN A 137 14.75 -19.06 -2.78
N ILE A 138 15.66 -18.77 -3.70
CA ILE A 138 16.36 -19.81 -4.45
C ILE A 138 17.38 -20.48 -3.53
N PRO A 139 17.38 -21.82 -3.39
CA PRO A 139 18.42 -22.50 -2.62
C PRO A 139 19.79 -22.23 -3.23
N GLN A 140 20.78 -21.89 -2.40
CA GLN A 140 22.08 -21.38 -2.84
C GLN A 140 22.75 -22.25 -3.92
N LYS A 141 22.68 -23.58 -3.78
CA LYS A 141 23.25 -24.54 -4.73
C LYS A 141 22.64 -24.50 -6.14
N TYR A 142 21.43 -23.95 -6.29
CA TYR A 142 20.73 -23.85 -7.57
C TYR A 142 20.75 -22.44 -8.16
N ILE A 143 21.39 -21.45 -7.52
CA ILE A 143 21.45 -20.08 -8.05
C ILE A 143 22.04 -20.06 -9.46
N ASN A 144 23.17 -20.75 -9.67
CA ASN A 144 23.81 -20.81 -10.99
C ASN A 144 22.97 -21.57 -12.01
N ASP A 145 22.26 -22.64 -11.61
CA ASP A 145 21.35 -23.35 -12.50
C ASP A 145 20.18 -22.47 -12.96
N VAL A 146 19.65 -21.62 -12.06
CA VAL A 146 18.62 -20.64 -12.37
C VAL A 146 19.15 -19.54 -13.31
N LEU A 147 20.33 -18.98 -13.03
CA LEU A 147 20.95 -17.94 -13.85
C LEU A 147 21.25 -18.43 -15.28
N ASN A 148 21.69 -19.68 -15.42
CA ASN A 148 22.09 -20.26 -16.70
C ASN A 148 20.92 -20.88 -17.49
N GLY A 149 20.00 -21.55 -16.79
CA GLY A 149 18.96 -22.36 -17.41
C GLY A 149 17.58 -21.71 -17.39
N GLY A 150 17.33 -20.79 -16.46
CA GLY A 150 16.01 -20.23 -16.24
C GLY A 150 15.09 -21.12 -15.39
N ILE A 151 13.85 -20.66 -15.21
CA ILE A 151 12.81 -21.38 -14.44
C ILE A 151 11.48 -21.40 -15.17
N THR A 152 10.65 -22.41 -14.87
CA THR A 152 9.27 -22.53 -15.32
C THR A 152 8.34 -22.39 -14.11
N LEU A 153 7.28 -21.60 -14.26
CA LEU A 153 6.17 -21.56 -13.31
C LEU A 153 5.01 -22.40 -13.84
N LYS A 154 4.46 -23.30 -13.01
CA LYS A 154 3.26 -24.08 -13.34
C LYS A 154 2.23 -23.96 -12.24
N LYS A 155 0.97 -23.74 -12.60
CA LYS A 155 -0.12 -23.71 -11.62
C LYS A 155 -0.51 -25.14 -11.22
N ILE A 156 -0.37 -25.46 -9.94
CA ILE A 156 -0.70 -26.77 -9.37
C ILE A 156 -1.98 -26.75 -8.53
N LYS A 157 -2.47 -25.57 -8.13
CA LYS A 157 -3.73 -25.39 -7.38
C LYS A 157 -4.51 -24.17 -7.89
N GLY A 158 -5.84 -24.27 -7.87
CA GLY A 158 -6.78 -23.25 -8.32
C GLY A 158 -7.31 -23.53 -9.72
N GLU A 159 -8.52 -23.06 -10.02
CA GLU A 159 -9.25 -23.33 -11.26
C GLU A 159 -8.85 -22.34 -12.36
N LYS A 160 -8.87 -21.03 -12.07
CA LYS A 160 -8.67 -19.97 -13.07
C LYS A 160 -7.19 -19.66 -13.33
N PRO A 161 -6.76 -19.39 -14.57
CA PRO A 161 -5.41 -18.90 -14.82
C PRO A 161 -5.10 -17.65 -14.00
N ILE A 162 -3.83 -17.47 -13.62
CA ILE A 162 -3.38 -16.29 -12.88
C ILE A 162 -2.59 -15.36 -13.79
N GLY A 163 -2.91 -14.07 -13.77
CA GLY A 163 -2.15 -13.05 -14.49
C GLY A 163 -0.99 -12.51 -13.67
N VAL A 164 0.21 -12.52 -14.25
CA VAL A 164 1.42 -11.87 -13.72
C VAL A 164 1.88 -10.78 -14.67
N PHE A 165 2.39 -9.66 -14.17
CA PHE A 165 2.81 -8.56 -15.06
C PHE A 165 3.88 -8.99 -16.06
N ALA A 166 3.83 -8.42 -17.26
CA ALA A 166 4.72 -8.79 -18.35
C ALA A 166 6.12 -8.19 -18.16
N ALA A 167 7.15 -8.97 -18.46
CA ALA A 167 8.53 -8.52 -18.27
C ALA A 167 8.95 -7.44 -19.29
N ASN A 168 8.38 -7.49 -20.50
CA ASN A 168 8.72 -6.66 -21.64
C ASN A 168 8.04 -5.27 -21.67
N ASP A 169 7.07 -4.98 -20.79
CA ASP A 169 6.40 -3.67 -20.77
C ASP A 169 7.24 -2.64 -20.00
N GLU A 170 7.85 -1.69 -20.71
CA GLU A 170 8.71 -0.64 -20.13
C GLU A 170 7.99 0.31 -19.15
N LYS A 171 6.65 0.37 -19.19
CA LYS A 171 5.87 1.24 -18.29
C LYS A 171 5.82 0.69 -16.87
N ILE A 172 6.04 -0.61 -16.69
CA ILE A 172 5.95 -1.31 -15.41
C ILE A 172 7.24 -1.10 -14.60
N SER A 173 7.10 -0.80 -13.31
CA SER A 173 8.26 -0.75 -12.41
C SER A 173 8.94 -2.11 -12.29
N LYS A 174 10.28 -2.11 -12.20
CA LYS A 174 11.10 -3.33 -12.14
C LYS A 174 10.67 -4.32 -11.04
N VAL A 175 10.18 -3.81 -9.90
CA VAL A 175 9.69 -4.61 -8.77
C VAL A 175 8.46 -5.46 -9.12
N PHE A 176 7.58 -4.97 -10.01
CA PHE A 176 6.36 -5.69 -10.36
C PHE A 176 6.55 -6.73 -11.47
N LYS A 177 7.63 -6.60 -12.23
CA LYS A 177 7.98 -7.54 -13.30
C LYS A 177 8.56 -8.84 -12.73
N PRO A 178 8.47 -9.97 -13.45
CA PRO A 178 9.21 -11.18 -13.12
C PRO A 178 10.72 -10.91 -13.10
N HIS A 179 11.39 -11.17 -11.98
CA HIS A 179 12.81 -10.87 -11.83
C HIS A 179 13.52 -11.74 -10.78
N LEU A 180 14.84 -11.77 -10.83
CA LEU A 180 15.69 -12.18 -9.71
C LEU A 180 16.17 -10.95 -8.95
N LEU A 181 16.01 -10.98 -7.63
CA LEU A 181 16.69 -10.08 -6.71
C LEU A 181 17.93 -10.80 -6.17
N LEU A 182 19.11 -10.36 -6.60
CA LEU A 182 20.41 -10.89 -6.18
C LEU A 182 21.03 -9.98 -5.14
N TYR A 183 21.65 -10.53 -4.09
CA TYR A 183 22.25 -9.76 -3.01
C TYR A 183 23.24 -10.60 -2.21
N ASP A 184 24.24 -9.94 -1.61
CA ASP A 184 25.27 -10.59 -0.78
C ASP A 184 25.10 -10.34 0.72
N ASN A 185 24.35 -9.30 1.09
CA ASN A 185 24.14 -8.90 2.46
C ASN A 185 22.65 -8.76 2.75
N ILE A 186 22.21 -9.36 3.86
CA ILE A 186 20.83 -9.28 4.33
C ILE A 186 20.57 -7.95 5.05
N LYS A 187 21.62 -7.19 5.41
CA LYS A 187 21.46 -5.91 6.14
C LYS A 187 20.72 -4.88 5.27
N THR A 188 19.47 -4.67 5.62
CA THR A 188 18.61 -3.62 5.08
C THR A 188 18.72 -2.34 5.88
N ASN A 189 18.45 -1.21 5.23
CA ASN A 189 18.43 0.08 5.88
C ASN A 189 17.13 0.83 5.51
N PHE A 190 16.78 1.82 6.33
CA PHE A 190 15.57 2.62 6.11
C PHE A 190 15.72 3.60 4.93
N ASP A 191 16.92 3.83 4.42
CA ASP A 191 17.14 4.71 3.27
C ASP A 191 16.59 4.06 2.00
N GLU A 192 16.81 2.75 1.84
CA GLU A 192 16.26 2.00 0.72
C GLU A 192 14.73 1.91 0.80
N LEU A 193 14.18 1.70 2.00
CA LEU A 193 12.73 1.78 2.21
C LEU A 193 12.18 3.14 1.76
N LYS A 194 12.81 4.25 2.19
CA LYS A 194 12.41 5.60 1.80
C LYS A 194 12.49 5.78 0.29
N ARG A 195 13.57 5.33 -0.35
CA ARG A 195 13.71 5.35 -1.81
C ARG A 195 12.53 4.61 -2.47
N THR A 196 12.24 3.39 -2.04
CA THR A 196 11.16 2.56 -2.57
C THR A 196 9.78 3.20 -2.39
N LEU A 197 9.51 3.76 -1.20
CA LEU A 197 8.26 4.48 -0.89
C LEU A 197 8.04 5.68 -1.83
N LEU A 198 9.10 6.44 -2.11
CA LEU A 198 9.06 7.62 -2.98
C LEU A 198 8.88 7.28 -4.47
N ASN A 199 9.05 6.02 -4.86
CA ASN A 199 9.04 5.59 -6.26
C ASN A 199 7.78 4.79 -6.65
N ARG A 200 7.70 4.43 -7.94
CA ARG A 200 6.54 3.69 -8.51
C ARG A 200 6.43 2.25 -8.01
N GLU A 201 7.41 1.78 -7.25
CA GLU A 201 7.53 0.43 -6.69
C GLU A 201 6.48 0.11 -5.63
N VAL A 202 5.82 1.14 -5.08
CA VAL A 202 4.72 0.99 -4.12
C VAL A 202 3.38 1.50 -4.66
N TYR A 203 3.19 1.54 -5.98
CA TYR A 203 1.86 1.78 -6.56
C TYR A 203 0.91 0.67 -6.10
N GLN A 204 -0.33 1.03 -5.73
CA GLN A 204 -1.31 0.09 -5.20
C GLN A 204 -2.65 0.16 -5.95
N PRO A 205 -3.53 -0.84 -5.78
CA PRO A 205 -4.93 -0.69 -6.17
C PRO A 205 -5.55 0.56 -5.55
N PHE A 206 -6.35 1.29 -6.33
CA PHE A 206 -7.07 2.45 -5.81
C PHE A 206 -8.06 2.02 -4.73
N GLY A 207 -8.08 2.75 -3.62
CA GLY A 207 -8.82 2.42 -2.41
C GLY A 207 -7.90 2.42 -1.20
N TRP A 208 -8.23 1.63 -0.19
CA TRP A 208 -7.54 1.66 1.11
C TRP A 208 -6.02 1.44 1.01
N MET A 209 -5.54 0.58 0.09
CA MET A 209 -4.10 0.32 -0.05
C MET A 209 -3.34 1.55 -0.55
N GLU A 210 -3.80 2.17 -1.64
CA GLU A 210 -3.18 3.39 -2.16
C GLU A 210 -3.38 4.56 -1.18
N GLY A 211 -4.53 4.64 -0.49
CA GLY A 211 -4.77 5.63 0.55
C GLY A 211 -3.74 5.56 1.70
N VAL A 212 -3.37 4.36 2.14
CA VAL A 212 -2.30 4.16 3.15
C VAL A 212 -0.95 4.65 2.63
N VAL A 213 -0.59 4.32 1.39
CA VAL A 213 0.68 4.77 0.77
C VAL A 213 0.71 6.29 0.68
N MET A 214 -0.39 6.90 0.23
CA MET A 214 -0.55 8.34 0.10
C MET A 214 -0.40 9.06 1.44
N ASP A 215 -1.07 8.58 2.50
CA ASP A 215 -0.92 9.12 3.85
C ASP A 215 0.53 8.99 4.37
N GLY A 216 1.16 7.85 4.12
CA GLY A 216 2.56 7.61 4.48
C GLY A 216 3.57 8.46 3.69
N LEU A 217 3.23 8.89 2.48
CA LEU A 217 4.01 9.82 1.70
C LEU A 217 3.82 11.27 2.16
N GLN A 218 2.60 11.63 2.58
CA GLN A 218 2.25 12.98 2.99
C GLN A 218 3.19 13.53 4.07
N VAL A 219 3.58 12.71 5.05
CA VAL A 219 4.45 13.15 6.16
C VAL A 219 5.81 13.69 5.71
N PHE A 220 6.27 13.33 4.51
CA PHE A 220 7.54 13.81 3.97
C PHE A 220 7.40 15.05 3.08
N THR A 221 6.19 15.43 2.65
CA THR A 221 5.99 16.47 1.63
C THR A 221 6.45 17.85 2.09
N GLY A 222 6.27 18.19 3.38
CA GLY A 222 6.75 19.47 3.94
C GLY A 222 8.28 19.63 3.91
N HIS A 223 9.03 18.52 3.82
CA HIS A 223 10.48 18.51 3.99
C HIS A 223 11.23 17.91 2.78
N ASN A 224 10.51 17.38 1.79
CA ASN A 224 11.10 16.66 0.66
C ASN A 224 10.36 16.94 -0.67
N PRO A 225 10.97 17.69 -1.62
CA PRO A 225 10.43 17.93 -2.95
C PRO A 225 10.16 16.66 -3.77
N GLU A 226 10.92 15.59 -3.55
CA GLU A 226 10.72 14.30 -4.20
C GLU A 226 9.42 13.63 -3.72
N ALA A 227 9.10 13.76 -2.42
CA ALA A 227 7.85 13.27 -1.86
C ALA A 227 6.63 14.00 -2.46
N ASN A 228 6.70 15.33 -2.61
CA ASN A 228 5.68 16.11 -3.31
C ASN A 228 5.49 15.63 -4.76
N SER A 229 6.60 15.46 -5.48
CA SER A 229 6.58 14.99 -6.86
C SER A 229 5.97 13.59 -6.96
N SER A 230 6.30 12.71 -6.01
CA SER A 230 5.73 11.36 -5.94
C SER A 230 4.22 11.37 -5.68
N LEU A 231 3.77 12.15 -4.71
CA LEU A 231 2.35 12.30 -4.40
C LEU A 231 1.57 12.85 -5.60
N TYR A 232 2.09 13.87 -6.28
CA TYR A 232 1.44 14.45 -7.45
C TYR A 232 1.37 13.49 -8.64
N ARG A 233 2.40 12.66 -8.85
CA ARG A 233 2.34 11.57 -9.86
C ARG A 233 1.21 10.59 -9.56
N ARG A 234 0.95 10.28 -8.29
CA ARG A 234 -0.16 9.41 -7.86
C ARG A 234 -1.50 10.07 -8.06
N PHE A 235 -1.65 11.35 -7.71
CA PHE A 235 -2.88 12.08 -8.02
C PHE A 235 -3.20 12.03 -9.52
N LYS A 236 -2.23 12.32 -10.39
CA LYS A 236 -2.40 12.22 -11.84
C LYS A 236 -2.71 10.80 -12.33
N GLN A 237 -2.30 9.78 -11.60
CA GLN A 237 -2.52 8.39 -11.99
C GLN A 237 -3.98 7.97 -11.82
N TYR A 238 -4.68 8.50 -10.81
CA TYR A 238 -6.04 8.08 -10.46
C TYR A 238 -7.10 9.16 -10.66
N PHE A 239 -6.75 10.44 -10.50
CA PHE A 239 -7.67 11.56 -10.63
C PHE A 239 -7.51 12.25 -11.98
N THR A 240 -8.64 12.47 -12.65
CA THR A 240 -8.71 13.30 -13.85
C THR A 240 -9.11 14.72 -13.47
N LYS A 241 -9.25 15.63 -14.44
CA LYS A 241 -9.66 17.02 -14.17
C LYS A 241 -10.98 17.13 -13.39
N ASP A 242 -11.93 16.27 -13.72
CA ASP A 242 -13.31 16.35 -13.23
C ASP A 242 -13.77 15.02 -12.57
N GLY A 243 -12.85 14.08 -12.35
CA GLY A 243 -13.20 12.70 -12.03
C GLY A 243 -12.06 11.83 -11.53
N PHE A 244 -12.23 10.52 -11.59
CA PHE A 244 -11.23 9.53 -11.20
C PHE A 244 -11.47 8.18 -11.88
N ASN A 245 -10.39 7.44 -12.14
CA ASN A 245 -10.41 6.16 -12.85
C ASN A 245 -9.50 5.14 -12.16
N TYR A 246 -9.93 3.88 -12.12
CA TYR A 246 -9.14 2.79 -11.56
C TYR A 246 -9.60 1.42 -12.04
N THR A 247 -8.79 0.40 -11.76
CA THR A 247 -9.14 -1.00 -11.94
C THR A 247 -9.86 -1.51 -10.70
N GLY A 248 -11.15 -1.79 -10.82
CA GLY A 248 -11.98 -2.41 -9.79
C GLY A 248 -11.85 -3.94 -9.77
N LEU A 249 -12.75 -4.59 -9.02
CA LEU A 249 -12.76 -6.05 -8.86
C LEU A 249 -12.96 -6.77 -10.20
N TYR A 250 -12.47 -8.00 -10.30
CA TYR A 250 -12.57 -8.83 -11.51
C TYR A 250 -12.08 -8.11 -12.78
N ASN A 251 -11.05 -7.27 -12.62
CA ASN A 251 -10.39 -6.53 -13.69
C ASN A 251 -11.36 -5.60 -14.43
N THR A 252 -12.30 -5.00 -13.70
CA THR A 252 -13.34 -4.13 -14.27
C THR A 252 -12.85 -2.68 -14.28
N PRO A 253 -12.86 -1.97 -15.43
CA PRO A 253 -12.55 -0.54 -15.45
C PRO A 253 -13.67 0.24 -14.75
N ILE A 254 -13.30 1.07 -13.78
CA ILE A 254 -14.23 1.94 -13.05
C ILE A 254 -13.86 3.39 -13.31
N ALA A 255 -14.87 4.19 -13.63
CA ALA A 255 -14.74 5.63 -13.84
C ALA A 255 -15.82 6.35 -13.02
N ASN A 256 -15.40 7.32 -12.21
CA ASN A 256 -16.27 8.22 -11.45
C ASN A 256 -17.29 7.53 -10.54
N THR A 257 -16.94 6.37 -9.97
CA THR A 257 -17.82 5.63 -9.07
C THR A 257 -17.05 5.11 -7.86
N VAL A 258 -17.60 5.36 -6.68
CA VAL A 258 -17.15 4.75 -5.42
C VAL A 258 -17.87 3.41 -5.27
N MET A 259 -17.13 2.30 -5.32
CA MET A 259 -17.72 0.96 -5.38
C MET A 259 -18.13 0.43 -4.00
N ASN A 260 -17.38 0.77 -2.96
CA ASN A 260 -17.61 0.32 -1.59
C ASN A 260 -16.88 1.24 -0.60
N VAL A 261 -17.09 1.01 0.70
CA VAL A 261 -16.45 1.77 1.79
C VAL A 261 -14.92 1.74 1.77
N GLU A 262 -14.28 0.76 1.11
CA GLU A 262 -12.83 0.68 1.02
C GLU A 262 -12.24 1.56 -0.09
N THR A 263 -13.06 2.05 -1.03
CA THR A 263 -12.62 2.95 -2.11
C THR A 263 -12.35 4.39 -1.62
N VAL A 264 -12.84 4.75 -0.43
CA VAL A 264 -12.98 6.15 0.00
C VAL A 264 -11.69 6.77 0.57
N LEU A 265 -10.75 5.96 1.09
CA LEU A 265 -9.56 6.49 1.79
C LEU A 265 -8.68 7.47 0.96
N PRO A 266 -8.36 7.24 -0.33
CA PRO A 266 -7.53 8.16 -1.11
C PRO A 266 -8.07 9.60 -1.17
N PHE A 267 -9.38 9.76 -1.02
CA PHE A 267 -10.04 11.07 -1.08
C PHE A 267 -9.79 11.92 0.17
N ALA A 268 -9.39 11.33 1.31
CA ALA A 268 -9.00 12.12 2.48
C ALA A 268 -7.84 13.05 2.14
N LEU A 269 -6.74 12.49 1.61
CA LEU A 269 -5.59 13.31 1.25
C LEU A 269 -5.89 14.20 0.05
N TYR A 270 -6.58 13.67 -0.97
CA TYR A 270 -6.89 14.46 -2.16
C TYR A 270 -7.73 15.71 -1.83
N ALA A 271 -8.67 15.62 -0.90
CA ALA A 271 -9.49 16.75 -0.45
C ALA A 271 -8.68 17.87 0.21
N GLN A 272 -7.53 17.58 0.80
CA GLN A 272 -6.65 18.60 1.38
C GLN A 272 -5.95 19.46 0.31
N TYR A 273 -5.72 18.89 -0.89
CA TYR A 273 -5.10 19.59 -2.01
C TYR A 273 -6.13 20.17 -2.99
N HIS A 274 -7.27 19.49 -3.16
CA HIS A 274 -8.29 19.83 -4.14
C HIS A 274 -9.70 19.81 -3.50
N PRO A 275 -9.98 20.68 -2.52
CA PRO A 275 -11.20 20.62 -1.71
C PRO A 275 -12.49 20.80 -2.50
N GLN A 276 -12.43 21.43 -3.68
CA GLN A 276 -13.60 21.66 -4.55
C GLN A 276 -13.69 20.70 -5.73
N HIS A 277 -12.86 19.65 -5.77
CA HIS A 277 -12.88 18.72 -6.89
C HIS A 277 -14.22 17.97 -6.98
N PRO A 278 -14.82 17.79 -8.19
CA PRO A 278 -16.12 17.15 -8.37
C PRO A 278 -16.20 15.72 -7.82
N SER A 279 -15.10 14.97 -7.88
CA SER A 279 -15.05 13.59 -7.36
C SER A 279 -15.38 13.47 -5.88
N LEU A 280 -15.19 14.53 -5.08
CA LEU A 280 -15.57 14.52 -3.66
C LEU A 280 -17.10 14.52 -3.48
N ASN A 281 -17.86 15.04 -4.45
CA ASN A 281 -19.32 14.98 -4.41
C ASN A 281 -19.81 13.53 -4.55
N GLU A 282 -19.13 12.74 -5.38
CA GLU A 282 -19.41 11.30 -5.52
C GLU A 282 -19.17 10.55 -4.20
N VAL A 283 -18.07 10.86 -3.50
CA VAL A 283 -17.79 10.30 -2.16
C VAL A 283 -18.87 10.69 -1.16
N ILE A 284 -19.25 11.97 -1.12
CA ILE A 284 -20.28 12.46 -0.21
C ILE A 284 -21.63 11.78 -0.50
N ALA A 285 -22.01 11.68 -1.77
CA ALA A 285 -23.24 11.02 -2.19
C ALA A 285 -23.23 9.52 -1.81
N PHE A 286 -22.13 8.82 -2.10
CA PHE A 286 -21.94 7.44 -1.70
C PHE A 286 -22.14 7.26 -0.19
N CYS A 287 -21.41 8.02 0.64
CA CYS A 287 -21.50 7.90 2.10
C CYS A 287 -22.91 8.22 2.61
N LYS A 288 -23.59 9.25 2.08
CA LYS A 288 -24.98 9.58 2.48
C LYS A 288 -25.95 8.46 2.12
N ASN A 289 -25.84 7.89 0.92
CA ASN A 289 -26.69 6.78 0.48
C ASN A 289 -26.42 5.47 1.24
N HIS A 290 -25.21 5.32 1.77
CA HIS A 290 -24.79 4.17 2.56
C HIS A 290 -24.91 4.37 4.07
N THR A 291 -25.56 5.45 4.51
CA THR A 291 -25.79 5.73 5.93
C THR A 291 -27.21 5.36 6.32
N ASP A 292 -27.35 4.51 7.34
CA ASP A 292 -28.65 4.12 7.88
C ASP A 292 -29.31 5.25 8.70
N LYS A 293 -30.54 5.01 9.18
CA LYS A 293 -31.28 5.96 10.03
C LYS A 293 -30.59 6.30 11.35
N ASN A 294 -29.65 5.47 11.80
CA ASN A 294 -28.88 5.68 13.03
C ASN A 294 -27.59 6.46 12.79
N GLY A 295 -27.28 6.82 11.54
CA GLY A 295 -26.07 7.55 11.18
C GLY A 295 -24.86 6.64 11.00
N VAL A 296 -25.07 5.37 10.67
CA VAL A 296 -24.02 4.37 10.49
C VAL A 296 -23.83 4.08 9.01
N THR A 297 -22.67 4.44 8.48
CA THR A 297 -22.26 4.15 7.10
C THR A 297 -21.72 2.72 7.00
N SER A 298 -22.23 1.90 6.08
CA SER A 298 -21.77 0.52 5.82
C SER A 298 -22.05 0.11 4.37
N ASP A 299 -21.52 -1.02 3.90
CA ASP A 299 -21.83 -1.53 2.55
C ASP A 299 -23.27 -2.07 2.43
N ASP A 300 -23.97 -2.32 3.54
CA ASP A 300 -25.32 -2.91 3.61
C ASP A 300 -26.30 -2.08 4.47
N PRO A 301 -26.51 -0.78 4.15
CA PRO A 301 -27.23 0.17 5.01
C PRO A 301 -28.71 -0.16 5.27
N GLN A 302 -29.29 -1.04 4.45
CA GLN A 302 -30.71 -1.44 4.55
C GLN A 302 -30.90 -2.68 5.44
N SER A 303 -29.82 -3.35 5.85
CA SER A 303 -29.90 -4.50 6.75
C SER A 303 -30.42 -4.06 8.13
N ASN A 304 -31.25 -4.91 8.75
CA ASN A 304 -31.65 -4.72 10.15
C ASN A 304 -30.46 -4.88 11.11
N PHE A 305 -29.42 -5.59 10.66
CA PHE A 305 -28.18 -5.84 11.39
C PHE A 305 -27.00 -5.58 10.44
N PRO A 306 -26.67 -4.30 10.15
CA PRO A 306 -25.62 -3.97 9.20
C PRO A 306 -24.27 -4.50 9.68
N ILE A 307 -23.47 -4.97 8.72
CA ILE A 307 -22.10 -5.42 8.99
C ILE A 307 -21.22 -4.18 9.06
N ILE A 308 -20.88 -3.78 10.29
CA ILE A 308 -20.01 -2.65 10.54
C ILE A 308 -18.60 -3.14 10.86
N LYS A 309 -17.60 -2.41 10.35
CA LYS A 309 -16.21 -2.85 10.30
C LYS A 309 -15.26 -1.80 10.88
N THR A 310 -14.16 -2.27 11.47
CA THR A 310 -13.08 -1.38 11.95
C THR A 310 -12.45 -0.57 10.84
N GLU A 311 -12.39 -1.13 9.63
CA GLU A 311 -11.88 -0.53 8.39
C GLU A 311 -12.49 0.85 8.15
N GLU A 312 -13.80 0.97 8.32
CA GLU A 312 -14.57 2.19 8.04
C GLU A 312 -14.28 3.33 9.03
N CYS A 313 -13.63 3.07 10.17
CA CYS A 313 -13.06 4.13 11.00
C CYS A 313 -12.05 4.93 10.18
N TYR A 314 -11.20 4.23 9.42
CA TYR A 314 -10.12 4.82 8.66
C TYR A 314 -10.51 5.11 7.21
N THR A 315 -11.25 4.21 6.56
CA THR A 315 -11.60 4.37 5.14
C THR A 315 -12.81 5.28 4.92
N VAL A 316 -13.66 5.54 5.92
CA VAL A 316 -14.87 6.38 5.77
C VAL A 316 -14.86 7.56 6.72
N SER A 317 -14.76 7.31 8.03
CA SER A 317 -14.91 8.37 9.04
C SER A 317 -13.81 9.43 8.93
N TYR A 318 -12.57 9.00 8.73
CA TYR A 318 -11.44 9.92 8.51
C TYR A 318 -11.60 10.76 7.24
N PRO A 319 -11.86 10.20 6.04
CA PRO A 319 -12.17 11.01 4.85
C PRO A 319 -13.34 11.98 5.03
N LEU A 320 -14.45 11.56 5.66
CA LEU A 320 -15.57 12.45 5.95
C LEU A 320 -15.17 13.61 6.87
N ALA A 321 -14.36 13.35 7.89
CA ALA A 321 -13.85 14.38 8.79
C ALA A 321 -12.96 15.39 8.04
N VAL A 322 -12.07 14.91 7.17
CA VAL A 322 -11.21 15.79 6.36
C VAL A 322 -12.04 16.61 5.38
N ILE A 323 -12.91 15.97 4.58
CA ILE A 323 -13.73 16.67 3.58
C ILE A 323 -14.64 17.70 4.27
N GLY A 324 -15.27 17.30 5.38
CA GLY A 324 -16.11 18.18 6.19
C GLY A 324 -15.36 19.40 6.69
N ASN A 325 -14.16 19.22 7.23
CA ASN A 325 -13.33 20.33 7.69
C ASN A 325 -12.89 21.25 6.53
N GLN A 326 -12.38 20.67 5.42
CA GLN A 326 -11.94 21.43 4.25
C GLN A 326 -13.06 22.23 3.58
N ARG A 327 -14.29 21.72 3.60
CA ARG A 327 -15.48 22.37 3.02
C ARG A 327 -16.30 23.17 4.04
N LYS A 328 -15.93 23.14 5.32
CA LYS A 328 -16.73 23.68 6.44
C LYS A 328 -18.16 23.12 6.46
N ASP A 329 -18.31 21.84 6.13
CA ASP A 329 -19.59 21.13 6.11
C ASP A 329 -19.81 20.39 7.44
N ASN A 330 -20.59 21.01 8.33
CA ASN A 330 -20.93 20.46 9.63
C ASN A 330 -21.72 19.14 9.54
N GLN A 331 -22.44 18.87 8.45
CA GLN A 331 -23.16 17.61 8.30
C GLN A 331 -22.18 16.45 8.14
N LEU A 332 -21.11 16.64 7.37
CA LEU A 332 -20.07 15.61 7.17
C LEU A 332 -19.24 15.40 8.44
N ILE A 333 -18.91 16.49 9.15
CA ILE A 333 -18.25 16.44 10.45
C ILE A 333 -19.08 15.62 11.44
N ASN A 334 -20.38 15.91 11.57
CA ASN A 334 -21.28 15.18 12.45
C ASN A 334 -21.44 13.70 12.03
N LEU A 335 -21.48 13.42 10.73
CA LEU A 335 -21.54 12.06 10.22
C LEU A 335 -20.27 11.26 10.54
N ALA A 336 -19.09 11.87 10.43
CA ALA A 336 -17.82 11.25 10.82
C ALA A 336 -17.80 10.86 12.31
N VAL A 337 -18.25 11.78 13.18
CA VAL A 337 -18.32 11.53 14.63
C VAL A 337 -19.30 10.40 14.95
N LYS A 338 -20.52 10.45 14.39
CA LYS A 338 -21.54 9.39 14.60
C LYS A 338 -21.03 8.02 14.17
N ASN A 339 -20.36 7.96 13.02
CA ASN A 339 -19.75 6.74 12.52
C ASN A 339 -18.71 6.15 13.48
N LEU A 340 -17.86 6.99 14.07
CA LEU A 340 -16.87 6.53 15.06
C LEU A 340 -17.57 6.03 16.33
N LEU A 341 -18.45 6.83 16.93
CA LEU A 341 -19.14 6.46 18.17
C LEU A 341 -19.93 5.15 18.04
N ALA A 342 -20.60 4.93 16.91
CA ALA A 342 -21.29 3.67 16.63
C ALA A 342 -20.34 2.45 16.64
N ARG A 343 -19.14 2.61 16.07
CA ARG A 343 -18.10 1.56 16.05
C ARG A 343 -17.46 1.35 17.42
N SER A 344 -17.34 2.39 18.24
CA SER A 344 -16.93 2.22 19.65
C SER A 344 -17.89 1.28 20.36
N SER A 345 -19.19 1.57 20.27
CA SER A 345 -20.21 0.84 21.00
C SER A 345 -20.36 -0.61 20.53
N ALA A 346 -20.19 -0.87 19.22
CA ALA A 346 -20.42 -2.19 18.66
C ALA A 346 -19.17 -3.07 18.56
N LEU A 347 -17.99 -2.49 18.36
CA LEU A 347 -16.79 -3.25 18.01
C LEU A 347 -15.75 -3.28 19.13
N ALA A 348 -15.96 -2.57 20.23
CA ALA A 348 -14.98 -2.51 21.31
C ALA A 348 -15.63 -2.67 22.70
N ASP A 349 -14.95 -3.41 23.56
CA ASP A 349 -15.27 -3.49 24.99
C ASP A 349 -14.00 -3.64 25.83
N SER A 350 -14.15 -3.94 27.13
CA SER A 350 -13.03 -4.16 28.05
C SER A 350 -12.18 -5.39 27.71
N THR A 351 -12.72 -6.32 26.91
CA THR A 351 -12.12 -7.61 26.59
C THR A 351 -11.47 -7.66 25.21
N GLY A 352 -11.78 -6.71 24.31
CA GLY A 352 -11.23 -6.71 22.96
C GLY A 352 -11.74 -5.62 22.03
N ILE A 353 -11.08 -5.58 20.87
CA ILE A 353 -11.51 -4.83 19.69
C ILE A 353 -11.77 -5.87 18.59
N TYR A 354 -12.98 -5.92 18.08
CA TYR A 354 -13.47 -6.88 17.10
C TYR A 354 -13.47 -6.22 15.73
N GLN A 355 -13.01 -6.92 14.69
CA GLN A 355 -12.98 -6.30 13.36
C GLN A 355 -14.39 -5.97 12.85
N ARG A 356 -15.38 -6.84 13.10
CA ARG A 356 -16.74 -6.63 12.58
C ARG A 356 -17.82 -7.30 13.40
N THR A 357 -19.05 -6.84 13.20
CA THR A 357 -20.25 -7.57 13.55
C THR A 357 -20.47 -8.76 12.59
N ASP A 358 -21.22 -9.77 13.04
CA ASP A 358 -21.55 -10.94 12.22
C ASP A 358 -22.89 -10.83 11.47
N GLY A 359 -23.62 -9.73 11.66
CA GLY A 359 -24.96 -9.52 11.09
C GLY A 359 -26.09 -10.22 11.86
N ASN A 360 -25.78 -10.86 12.99
CA ASN A 360 -26.74 -11.57 13.87
C ASN A 360 -26.62 -11.13 15.33
N GLY A 361 -26.04 -9.94 15.58
CA GLY A 361 -25.82 -9.39 16.92
C GLY A 361 -24.55 -9.86 17.61
N GLY A 362 -23.74 -10.71 16.97
CA GLY A 362 -22.43 -11.14 17.43
C GLY A 362 -21.27 -10.34 16.82
N ARG A 363 -20.05 -10.72 17.20
CA ARG A 363 -18.79 -10.07 16.81
C ARG A 363 -17.73 -11.11 16.51
N ILE A 364 -16.94 -10.88 15.48
CA ILE A 364 -15.93 -11.84 14.99
C ILE A 364 -14.56 -11.16 14.78
N TYR A 365 -13.51 -11.96 14.58
CA TYR A 365 -12.11 -11.51 14.47
C TYR A 365 -11.65 -10.67 15.68
N LYS A 366 -11.87 -11.19 16.88
CA LYS A 366 -11.43 -10.52 18.12
C LYS A 366 -9.92 -10.27 18.09
N ASN A 367 -9.51 -9.02 18.30
CA ASN A 367 -8.11 -8.59 18.34
C ASN A 367 -7.31 -9.00 17.08
N TRP A 368 -7.93 -8.98 15.90
CA TRP A 368 -7.16 -9.11 14.66
C TRP A 368 -6.33 -7.84 14.42
N SER A 369 -5.01 -7.98 14.39
CA SER A 369 -4.04 -6.88 14.44
C SER A 369 -4.26 -5.79 13.39
N ARG A 370 -4.56 -6.16 12.14
CA ARG A 370 -4.84 -5.19 11.08
C ARG A 370 -6.19 -4.48 11.26
N GLY A 371 -7.22 -5.18 11.77
CA GLY A 371 -8.48 -4.55 12.17
C GLY A 371 -8.28 -3.54 13.31
N VAL A 372 -7.47 -3.89 14.29
CA VAL A 372 -7.08 -2.97 15.39
C VAL A 372 -6.31 -1.76 14.85
N ALA A 373 -5.42 -1.94 13.87
CA ALA A 373 -4.73 -0.84 13.21
C ALA A 373 -5.72 0.13 12.54
N TRP A 374 -6.71 -0.38 11.80
CA TRP A 374 -7.74 0.46 11.18
C TRP A 374 -8.58 1.22 12.19
N TYR A 375 -8.95 0.57 13.28
CA TYR A 375 -9.66 1.20 14.37
C TYR A 375 -8.83 2.38 14.94
N LEU A 376 -7.58 2.14 15.36
CA LEU A 376 -6.73 3.17 15.94
C LEU A 376 -6.43 4.32 14.97
N LEU A 377 -6.01 3.99 13.73
CA LEU A 377 -5.73 5.01 12.70
C LEU A 377 -6.96 5.85 12.40
N GLY A 378 -8.12 5.22 12.21
CA GLY A 378 -9.36 5.92 11.92
C GLY A 378 -9.75 6.92 13.00
N TYR A 379 -9.71 6.50 14.26
CA TYR A 379 -9.99 7.39 15.39
C TYR A 379 -9.00 8.54 15.48
N ILE A 380 -7.69 8.24 15.45
CA ILE A 380 -6.65 9.23 15.68
C ILE A 380 -6.62 10.26 14.53
N ARG A 381 -6.71 9.80 13.28
CA ARG A 381 -6.71 10.68 12.10
C ARG A 381 -7.98 11.53 12.03
N SER A 382 -9.13 10.97 12.42
CA SER A 382 -10.38 11.74 12.51
C SER A 382 -10.33 12.76 13.65
N TYR A 383 -9.85 12.37 14.83
CA TYR A 383 -9.78 13.24 16.01
C TYR A 383 -9.02 14.53 15.71
N GLU A 384 -7.94 14.47 14.94
CA GLU A 384 -7.19 15.67 14.55
C GLU A 384 -8.05 16.70 13.82
N GLN A 385 -8.96 16.24 12.96
CA GLN A 385 -9.89 17.10 12.21
C GLN A 385 -11.09 17.54 13.05
N LEU A 386 -11.38 16.82 14.14
CA LEU A 386 -12.60 16.94 14.94
C LEU A 386 -12.36 17.55 16.33
N LYS A 387 -11.17 18.11 16.61
CA LYS A 387 -10.77 18.64 17.93
C LYS A 387 -11.76 19.63 18.55
N ASN A 388 -12.47 20.39 17.71
CA ASN A 388 -13.43 21.42 18.13
C ASN A 388 -14.88 20.93 18.18
N HIS A 389 -15.13 19.64 17.87
CA HIS A 389 -16.47 19.07 17.96
C HIS A 389 -16.85 18.81 19.42
N GLN A 390 -18.13 18.95 19.76
CA GLN A 390 -18.63 18.75 21.15
C GLN A 390 -18.30 17.36 21.72
N ASP A 391 -18.26 16.34 20.87
CA ASP A 391 -17.95 14.95 21.25
C ASP A 391 -16.45 14.57 21.12
N ALA A 392 -15.56 15.54 20.89
CA ALA A 392 -14.13 15.27 20.73
C ALA A 392 -13.52 14.54 21.93
N ASP A 393 -14.00 14.83 23.14
CA ASP A 393 -13.55 14.17 24.37
C ASP A 393 -13.93 12.69 24.44
N LEU A 394 -15.05 12.28 23.83
CA LEU A 394 -15.42 10.88 23.73
C LEU A 394 -14.44 10.12 22.82
N LEU A 395 -14.10 10.71 21.67
CA LEU A 395 -13.12 10.14 20.75
C LEU A 395 -11.73 10.04 21.40
N LYS A 396 -11.31 11.08 22.13
CA LYS A 396 -10.05 11.08 22.89
C LYS A 396 -9.99 9.97 23.93
N LYS A 397 -11.06 9.79 24.71
CA LYS A 397 -11.15 8.71 25.72
C LYS A 397 -11.02 7.34 25.06
N GLU A 398 -11.68 7.13 23.93
CA GLU A 398 -11.61 5.87 23.19
C GLU A 398 -10.21 5.61 22.63
N ILE A 399 -9.56 6.63 22.05
CA ILE A 399 -8.16 6.55 21.58
C ILE A 399 -7.23 6.09 22.71
N ILE A 400 -7.32 6.72 23.89
CA ILE A 400 -6.48 6.39 25.05
C ILE A 400 -6.75 4.97 25.54
N ARG A 401 -8.02 4.57 25.62
CA ARG A 401 -8.43 3.22 26.03
C ARG A 401 -7.88 2.16 25.08
N ALA A 402 -8.12 2.32 23.78
CA ALA A 402 -7.69 1.38 22.75
C ALA A 402 -6.15 1.28 22.66
N ALA A 403 -5.44 2.41 22.76
CA ALA A 403 -3.98 2.42 22.77
C ALA A 403 -3.40 1.68 23.98
N LYS A 404 -3.90 1.93 25.20
CA LYS A 404 -3.49 1.19 26.40
C LYS A 404 -3.77 -0.30 26.25
N TYR A 405 -4.95 -0.64 25.71
CA TYR A 405 -5.34 -2.03 25.49
C TYR A 405 -4.42 -2.74 24.48
N VAL A 406 -4.04 -2.12 23.36
CA VAL A 406 -3.20 -2.78 22.35
C VAL A 406 -1.74 -2.95 22.82
N ILE A 407 -1.22 -1.98 23.57
CA ILE A 407 0.18 -1.98 24.04
C ILE A 407 0.45 -3.18 24.96
N GLN A 408 -0.53 -3.63 25.76
CA GLN A 408 -0.35 -4.77 26.65
C GLN A 408 -0.05 -6.09 25.91
N PHE A 409 -0.42 -6.19 24.62
CA PHE A 409 -0.17 -7.36 23.77
C PHE A 409 1.13 -7.26 22.98
N GLN A 410 1.92 -6.19 23.14
CA GLN A 410 3.17 -6.04 22.43
C GLN A 410 4.18 -7.10 22.91
N GLN A 411 4.76 -7.82 21.97
CA GLN A 411 5.72 -8.87 22.26
C GLN A 411 7.08 -8.31 22.70
N LYS A 412 7.92 -9.18 23.29
CA LYS A 412 9.26 -8.80 23.75
C LYS A 412 10.12 -8.22 22.62
N ASN A 413 9.98 -8.73 21.39
CA ASN A 413 10.69 -8.20 20.22
C ASN A 413 10.13 -6.87 19.70
N GLY A 414 8.95 -6.43 20.15
CA GLY A 414 8.31 -5.18 19.73
C GLY A 414 7.17 -5.34 18.72
N MET A 415 6.94 -6.54 18.21
CA MET A 415 5.87 -6.81 17.25
C MET A 415 4.57 -7.26 17.92
N TRP A 416 3.52 -7.42 17.12
CA TRP A 416 2.29 -8.11 17.50
C TRP A 416 2.05 -9.34 16.64
N TYR A 417 1.31 -10.31 17.19
CA TYR A 417 0.80 -11.46 16.45
C TYR A 417 -0.35 -11.05 15.51
N CYS A 418 -0.64 -11.88 14.51
CA CYS A 418 -1.75 -11.64 13.58
C CYS A 418 -3.08 -11.45 14.33
N PHE A 419 -3.33 -12.26 15.35
CA PHE A 419 -4.33 -12.03 16.39
C PHE A 419 -3.61 -11.77 17.70
N LEU A 420 -3.79 -10.59 18.30
CA LEU A 420 -2.88 -10.06 19.34
C LEU A 420 -2.69 -11.00 20.56
N HIS A 421 -3.72 -11.78 20.84
CA HIS A 421 -3.85 -12.67 22.01
C HIS A 421 -3.54 -14.14 21.71
N GLU A 422 -3.17 -14.47 20.46
CA GLU A 422 -3.03 -15.85 19.98
C GLU A 422 -1.65 -16.05 19.30
N PRO A 423 -0.61 -16.46 20.06
CA PRO A 423 0.76 -16.61 19.57
C PRO A 423 0.91 -17.58 18.39
N GLU A 424 0.06 -18.61 18.31
CA GLU A 424 0.01 -19.60 17.24
C GLU A 424 -0.29 -18.98 15.87
N THR A 425 -0.90 -17.79 15.82
CA THR A 425 -1.18 -17.09 14.56
C THR A 425 0.07 -16.43 13.97
N GLY A 426 1.18 -16.41 14.71
CA GLY A 426 2.49 -15.92 14.28
C GLY A 426 2.58 -14.40 14.17
N LEU A 427 3.80 -13.87 14.17
CA LEU A 427 4.07 -12.45 13.99
C LEU A 427 3.61 -11.98 12.61
N GLU A 428 3.21 -10.71 12.52
CA GLU A 428 2.62 -10.16 11.30
C GLU A 428 2.96 -8.67 11.15
N THR A 429 3.49 -8.28 9.98
CA THR A 429 4.10 -6.95 9.80
C THR A 429 3.11 -5.85 9.46
N SER A 430 1.98 -6.10 8.79
CA SER A 430 1.02 -5.05 8.43
C SER A 430 0.27 -4.49 9.64
N GLY A 431 -0.24 -5.34 10.52
CA GLY A 431 -0.86 -4.98 11.79
C GLY A 431 0.15 -4.34 12.73
N THR A 432 1.36 -4.89 12.84
CA THR A 432 2.44 -4.28 13.63
C THR A 432 2.77 -2.87 13.14
N ALA A 433 2.98 -2.68 11.84
CA ALA A 433 3.31 -1.38 11.26
C ALA A 433 2.15 -0.38 11.41
N GLY A 434 0.90 -0.82 11.16
CA GLY A 434 -0.29 0.02 11.29
C GLY A 434 -0.57 0.45 12.74
N ILE A 435 -0.48 -0.47 13.71
CA ILE A 435 -0.60 -0.15 15.14
C ILE A 435 0.51 0.83 15.56
N ALA A 436 1.76 0.55 15.19
CA ALA A 436 2.88 1.43 15.52
C ALA A 436 2.71 2.83 14.92
N ALA A 437 2.24 2.93 13.67
CA ALA A 437 1.97 4.20 13.01
C ALA A 437 0.87 4.98 13.75
N ALA A 438 -0.22 4.31 14.14
CA ALA A 438 -1.30 4.94 14.91
C ALA A 438 -0.81 5.46 16.26
N LEU A 439 -0.03 4.65 17.00
CA LEU A 439 0.52 5.04 18.31
C LEU A 439 1.47 6.24 18.18
N LYS A 440 2.33 6.24 17.15
CA LYS A 440 3.20 7.38 16.86
C LYS A 440 2.39 8.63 16.53
N TYR A 441 1.33 8.49 15.73
CA TYR A 441 0.47 9.60 15.35
C TYR A 441 -0.23 10.21 16.55
N GLY A 442 -0.82 9.34 17.38
CA GLY A 442 -1.50 9.78 18.60
C GLY A 442 -0.56 10.53 19.53
N TYR A 443 0.71 10.10 19.62
CA TYR A 443 1.74 10.85 20.35
C TYR A 443 2.03 12.21 19.70
N GLN A 444 2.27 12.26 18.39
CA GLN A 444 2.63 13.49 17.69
C GLN A 444 1.53 14.56 17.75
N ILE A 445 0.24 14.18 17.73
CA ILE A 445 -0.86 15.15 17.87
C ILE A 445 -1.24 15.46 19.33
N GLY A 446 -0.50 14.91 20.31
CA GLY A 446 -0.68 15.17 21.73
C GLY A 446 -1.87 14.48 22.40
N VAL A 447 -2.43 13.43 21.78
CA VAL A 447 -3.55 12.66 22.36
C VAL A 447 -3.09 11.42 23.14
N LEU A 448 -1.90 10.89 22.83
CA LEU A 448 -1.23 9.80 23.56
C LEU A 448 0.07 10.27 24.21
N ASP A 449 0.49 9.58 25.27
CA ASP A 449 1.72 9.87 26.02
C ASP A 449 2.96 9.14 25.46
N ALA A 450 4.10 9.31 26.13
CA ALA A 450 5.39 8.73 25.74
C ALA A 450 5.41 7.18 25.70
N THR A 451 4.47 6.51 26.38
CA THR A 451 4.33 5.04 26.34
C THR A 451 3.98 4.59 24.92
N ALA A 452 3.08 5.32 24.25
CA ALA A 452 2.71 5.04 22.87
C ALA A 452 3.89 5.23 21.91
N LYS A 453 4.67 6.30 22.10
CA LYS A 453 5.91 6.53 21.35
C LYS A 453 6.91 5.38 21.55
N SER A 454 7.17 4.98 22.79
CA SER A 454 8.09 3.89 23.11
C SER A 454 7.67 2.57 22.48
N ALA A 455 6.37 2.24 22.50
CA ALA A 455 5.85 1.05 21.85
C ALA A 455 6.04 1.11 20.33
N SER A 456 5.79 2.26 19.71
CA SER A 456 6.01 2.48 18.28
C SER A 456 7.49 2.38 17.87
N ASP A 457 8.40 2.99 18.64
CA ASP A 457 9.84 2.94 18.37
C ASP A 457 10.36 1.49 18.43
N LYS A 458 9.88 0.72 19.41
CA LYS A 458 10.22 -0.70 19.57
C LYS A 458 9.75 -1.53 18.37
N ALA A 459 8.52 -1.30 17.90
CA ALA A 459 7.98 -1.97 16.72
C ALA A 459 8.76 -1.57 15.45
N THR A 460 9.08 -0.29 15.29
CA THR A 460 9.87 0.24 14.17
C THR A 460 11.24 -0.45 14.08
N LYS A 461 11.92 -0.62 15.22
CA LYS A 461 13.19 -1.34 15.29
C LYS A 461 13.04 -2.79 14.84
N ALA A 462 11.98 -3.48 15.27
CA ALA A 462 11.73 -4.87 14.92
C ALA A 462 11.37 -5.06 13.43
N LEU A 463 10.56 -4.15 12.87
CA LEU A 463 10.14 -4.20 11.47
C LEU A 463 11.31 -4.06 10.49
N LYS A 464 12.42 -3.47 10.91
CA LYS A 464 13.64 -3.38 10.11
C LYS A 464 14.14 -4.76 9.68
N ASP A 465 14.01 -5.78 10.53
CA ASP A 465 14.48 -7.14 10.26
C ASP A 465 13.61 -7.87 9.20
N TYR A 466 12.45 -7.30 8.85
CA TYR A 466 11.54 -7.79 7.83
C TYR A 466 11.65 -7.01 6.50
N LEU A 467 12.56 -6.05 6.41
CA LEU A 467 12.82 -5.40 5.14
C LEU A 467 13.58 -6.34 4.21
N THR A 468 13.23 -6.28 2.94
CA THR A 468 13.97 -6.93 1.87
C THR A 468 15.08 -5.99 1.37
N PRO A 469 16.13 -6.50 0.69
CA PRO A 469 17.27 -5.68 0.25
C PRO A 469 16.89 -4.42 -0.53
N ASP A 470 15.78 -4.46 -1.27
CA ASP A 470 15.17 -3.39 -2.05
C ASP A 470 14.09 -2.58 -1.28
N GLY A 471 14.07 -2.67 0.05
CA GLY A 471 13.30 -1.79 0.92
C GLY A 471 11.82 -2.12 1.07
N LEU A 472 11.31 -3.18 0.43
CA LEU A 472 9.96 -3.68 0.67
C LEU A 472 9.87 -4.38 2.02
N LEU A 473 8.66 -4.46 2.59
CA LEU A 473 8.42 -5.15 3.85
C LEU A 473 7.75 -6.51 3.59
N THR A 474 8.41 -7.59 4.00
CA THR A 474 7.82 -8.94 3.99
C THR A 474 7.08 -9.24 5.29
N GLY A 475 6.56 -10.45 5.46
CA GLY A 475 5.92 -10.88 6.70
C GLY A 475 4.47 -10.38 6.87
N THR A 476 3.82 -9.93 5.79
CA THR A 476 2.46 -9.40 5.82
C THR A 476 1.43 -10.51 5.64
N ALA A 477 0.39 -10.57 6.47
CA ALA A 477 -0.74 -11.46 6.25
C ALA A 477 -1.56 -11.02 5.04
N GLN A 478 -2.01 -12.00 4.26
CA GLN A 478 -2.78 -11.78 3.03
C GLN A 478 -4.06 -10.95 3.28
N VAL A 479 -4.54 -10.25 2.26
CA VAL A 479 -5.86 -9.60 2.27
C VAL A 479 -6.97 -10.57 2.72
N ASN A 480 -7.97 -10.09 3.45
CA ASN A 480 -8.99 -10.91 4.09
C ASN A 480 -10.10 -11.43 3.15
N LYS A 481 -9.73 -11.95 1.97
CA LYS A 481 -10.70 -12.56 1.03
C LYS A 481 -10.98 -14.04 1.36
N GLY A 482 -10.00 -14.75 1.93
CA GLY A 482 -10.16 -16.13 2.40
C GLY A 482 -10.66 -16.25 3.84
N GLY A 483 -11.08 -15.13 4.43
CA GLY A 483 -11.62 -15.07 5.78
C GLY A 483 -10.64 -15.39 6.90
N GLU A 484 -11.18 -15.73 8.07
CA GLU A 484 -10.44 -15.88 9.32
C GLU A 484 -9.42 -17.01 9.26
N ILE A 485 -9.78 -18.13 8.60
CA ILE A 485 -8.89 -19.27 8.39
C ILE A 485 -7.61 -18.81 7.67
N LEU A 486 -7.73 -17.99 6.64
CA LEU A 486 -6.58 -17.45 5.92
C LEU A 486 -5.72 -16.56 6.82
N GLN A 487 -6.35 -15.68 7.62
CA GLN A 487 -5.61 -14.80 8.53
C GLN A 487 -4.85 -15.59 9.62
N ARG A 488 -5.39 -16.73 10.05
CA ARG A 488 -4.78 -17.62 11.04
C ARG A 488 -3.75 -18.59 10.48
N SER A 489 -3.73 -18.81 9.16
CA SER A 489 -2.94 -19.86 8.49
C SER A 489 -1.41 -19.72 8.60
N GLY A 490 -0.90 -18.54 8.97
CA GLY A 490 0.53 -18.26 8.92
C GLY A 490 1.07 -17.85 7.54
N LEU A 491 0.25 -17.83 6.48
CA LEU A 491 0.67 -17.33 5.16
C LEU A 491 1.13 -15.87 5.27
N ARG A 492 2.34 -15.57 4.75
CA ARG A 492 2.93 -14.24 4.71
C ARG A 492 3.44 -13.89 3.32
N VAL A 493 3.25 -12.64 2.94
CA VAL A 493 3.53 -12.09 1.61
C VAL A 493 4.22 -10.71 1.72
N ILE A 494 4.61 -10.13 0.59
CA ILE A 494 5.13 -8.76 0.50
C ILE A 494 4.04 -7.84 -0.04
N SER A 495 3.37 -7.09 0.83
CA SER A 495 2.35 -6.12 0.41
C SER A 495 2.90 -4.70 0.45
N PRO A 496 3.13 -4.04 -0.70
CA PRO A 496 3.83 -2.76 -0.73
C PRO A 496 3.09 -1.62 -0.02
N TYR A 497 1.77 -1.71 0.21
CA TYR A 497 1.02 -0.70 0.97
C TYR A 497 1.57 -0.49 2.39
N THR A 498 2.19 -1.52 2.99
CA THR A 498 2.76 -1.44 4.34
C THR A 498 3.87 -0.40 4.47
N LEU A 499 4.52 -0.03 3.35
CA LEU A 499 5.49 1.06 3.33
C LEU A 499 4.85 2.43 3.63
N GLY A 500 3.54 2.59 3.40
CA GLY A 500 2.82 3.78 3.85
C GLY A 500 2.84 3.92 5.38
N PHE A 501 2.60 2.84 6.12
CA PHE A 501 2.75 2.86 7.57
C PHE A 501 4.21 3.14 8.00
N MET A 502 5.17 2.49 7.32
CA MET A 502 6.59 2.71 7.60
C MET A 502 7.02 4.15 7.34
N GLY A 503 6.46 4.80 6.31
CA GLY A 503 6.69 6.22 6.03
C GLY A 503 6.41 7.09 7.26
N TYR A 504 5.28 6.85 7.91
CA TYR A 504 4.92 7.53 9.16
C TYR A 504 5.94 7.27 10.29
N LEU A 505 6.36 6.02 10.45
CA LEU A 505 7.35 5.62 11.46
C LEU A 505 8.73 6.27 11.25
N LEU A 506 9.03 6.70 10.03
CA LEU A 506 10.31 7.31 9.67
C LEU A 506 10.26 8.85 9.55
N ALA A 507 9.09 9.46 9.66
CA ALA A 507 8.95 10.91 9.76
C ALA A 507 9.45 11.38 11.15
N ASN A 508 10.36 12.37 11.18
CA ASN A 508 10.90 12.91 12.44
C ASN A 508 9.96 13.96 13.03
#